data_AF-A0A343JZL6-F1
#
_entry.id   AF-A0A343JZL6-F1
#
_cell.length_a   1.000
_cell.length_b   1.000
_cell.length_c   1.000
_cell.angle_alpha   90.00
_cell.angle_beta   90.00
_cell.angle_gamma   90.00
#
_symmetry.space_group_name_H-M   'P 1'
#
loop_
_entity.id
_entity.type
_entity.pdbx_description
1 polymer ?
#
loop_
_entity_poly.entity_id
_entity_poly.type
_entity_poly.pdbx_seq_one_letter_code
_entity_poly.pdbx_strand_id
1 'polypeptide(L)'
;MVEEGLNKRFQEANWEELEKRARATIEDGEKDEVSPWLDRTQWLPYLARLNRDELLASIEEANTNPDRRPEEGEEPVAAAIWKAMEEVARIGQQAATQRVGIFIRMELMRTEKHQNRYHPLQPYMEENAVADRSRAWKQVLIFFVRTQQQQQQQQQE
;
A
#
# COMPACT_ATOMS: atom_id res chain seq x y z
N MET A 1 -29.93 30.65 -28.50
CA MET A 1 -28.97 29.61 -28.94
C MET A 1 -27.55 29.79 -28.42
N VAL A 2 -27.09 30.97 -27.99
CA VAL A 2 -25.72 31.16 -27.44
C VAL A 2 -25.66 30.90 -25.92
N GLU A 3 -26.70 31.26 -25.15
CA GLU A 3 -26.73 31.06 -23.69
C GLU A 3 -26.83 29.59 -23.25
N GLU A 4 -27.51 28.73 -24.01
CA GLU A 4 -27.60 27.29 -23.71
C GLU A 4 -26.25 26.57 -23.85
N GLY A 5 -25.40 27.00 -24.79
CA GLY A 5 -24.06 26.43 -24.98
C GLY A 5 -23.07 26.83 -23.89
N LEU A 6 -23.23 28.03 -23.31
CA LEU A 6 -22.44 28.53 -22.19
C LEU A 6 -22.81 27.83 -20.87
N ASN A 7 -24.11 27.65 -20.63
CA ASN A 7 -24.58 26.95 -19.43
C ASN A 7 -24.17 25.47 -19.44
N LYS A 8 -24.18 24.82 -20.61
CA LYS A 8 -23.75 23.43 -20.74
C LYS A 8 -22.25 23.24 -20.48
N ARG A 9 -21.40 24.13 -21.01
CA ARG A 9 -19.95 24.11 -20.75
C ARG A 9 -19.59 24.43 -19.31
N PHE A 10 -20.35 25.31 -18.65
CA PHE A 10 -20.15 25.63 -17.24
C PHE A 10 -20.53 24.45 -16.33
N GLN A 11 -21.59 23.71 -16.68
CA GLN A 11 -22.01 22.49 -15.97
C GLN A 11 -21.00 21.34 -16.17
N GLU A 12 -20.47 21.17 -17.39
CA GLU A 12 -19.43 20.17 -17.69
C GLU A 12 -18.12 20.46 -16.95
N ALA A 13 -17.67 21.73 -16.93
CA ALA A 13 -16.47 22.12 -16.19
C ALA A 13 -16.65 21.96 -14.67
N ASN A 14 -17.82 22.33 -14.14
CA ASN A 14 -18.14 22.13 -12.73
C ASN A 14 -18.22 20.64 -12.38
N TRP A 15 -18.71 19.79 -13.30
CA TRP A 15 -18.73 18.34 -13.10
C TRP A 15 -17.34 17.70 -13.14
N GLU A 16 -16.47 18.10 -14.06
CA GLU A 16 -15.07 17.64 -14.08
C GLU A 16 -14.32 18.02 -12.81
N GLU A 17 -14.59 19.21 -12.27
CA GLU A 17 -13.97 19.72 -11.06
C GLU A 17 -14.52 19.02 -9.79
N LEU A 18 -15.81 18.71 -9.77
CA LEU A 18 -16.44 17.86 -8.75
C LEU A 18 -15.96 16.41 -8.81
N GLU A 19 -15.82 15.82 -10.00
CA GLU A 19 -15.22 14.48 -10.16
C GLU A 19 -13.76 14.47 -9.73
N LYS A 20 -12.98 15.50 -10.06
CA LYS A 20 -11.61 15.63 -9.56
C LYS A 20 -11.57 15.70 -8.04
N ARG A 21 -12.45 16.49 -7.42
CA ARG A 21 -12.56 16.57 -5.95
C ARG A 21 -12.98 15.24 -5.32
N ALA A 22 -13.98 14.57 -5.89
CA ALA A 22 -14.44 13.26 -5.42
C ALA A 22 -13.38 12.16 -5.59
N ARG A 23 -12.54 12.26 -6.63
CA ARG A 23 -11.37 11.38 -6.80
C ARG A 23 -10.21 11.75 -5.88
N ALA A 24 -10.05 13.02 -5.52
CA ALA A 24 -8.94 13.50 -4.69
C ALA A 24 -9.16 13.29 -3.18
N THR A 25 -10.42 13.31 -2.74
CA THR A 25 -10.80 13.09 -1.33
C THR A 25 -11.27 11.66 -1.15
N ILE A 26 -10.65 10.92 -0.22
CA ILE A 26 -11.07 9.55 0.11
C ILE A 26 -12.30 9.63 1.01
N GLU A 27 -13.48 9.42 0.43
CA GLU A 27 -14.74 9.31 1.18
C GLU A 27 -14.93 7.90 1.76
N ASP A 28 -15.78 7.80 2.77
CA ASP A 28 -16.18 6.53 3.39
C ASP A 28 -16.88 5.67 2.31
N GLY A 29 -16.35 4.47 2.03
CA GLY A 29 -16.95 3.57 1.04
C GLY A 29 -18.36 3.14 1.43
N GLU A 30 -19.16 2.64 0.47
CA GLU A 30 -20.45 2.04 0.80
C GLU A 30 -20.29 0.93 1.85
N LYS A 31 -21.11 1.01 2.90
CA LYS A 31 -21.06 0.16 4.10
C LYS A 31 -21.31 -1.33 3.85
N ASP A 32 -21.65 -1.73 2.63
CA ASP A 32 -22.21 -3.05 2.36
C ASP A 32 -21.19 -4.20 2.51
N GLU A 33 -19.88 -3.90 2.54
CA GLU A 33 -18.84 -4.91 2.78
C GLU A 33 -17.63 -4.39 3.58
N VAL A 34 -17.83 -3.57 4.62
CA VAL A 34 -16.70 -3.28 5.53
C VAL A 34 -16.38 -4.56 6.32
N SER A 35 -15.30 -5.24 5.91
CA SER A 35 -14.71 -6.35 6.67
C SER A 35 -14.55 -5.94 8.14
N PRO A 36 -14.99 -6.75 9.14
CA PRO A 36 -14.79 -6.46 10.57
C PRO A 36 -13.32 -6.17 10.96
N TRP A 37 -12.38 -6.52 10.10
CA TRP A 37 -10.97 -6.17 10.23
C TRP A 37 -10.68 -4.69 9.97
N LEU A 38 -11.34 -4.05 8.99
CA LEU A 38 -11.18 -2.63 8.69
C LEU A 38 -11.68 -1.76 9.85
N ASP A 39 -12.83 -2.13 10.43
CA ASP A 39 -13.34 -1.48 11.65
C ASP A 39 -12.36 -1.63 12.82
N ARG A 40 -11.80 -2.83 13.02
CA ARG A 40 -10.84 -3.06 14.11
C ARG A 40 -9.54 -2.27 13.92
N THR A 41 -9.08 -2.15 12.69
CA THR A 41 -7.77 -1.57 12.38
C THR A 41 -7.84 -0.06 12.18
N GLN A 42 -9.04 0.54 12.11
CA GLN A 42 -9.26 1.98 12.04
C GLN A 42 -8.55 2.64 10.84
N TRP A 43 -8.34 1.89 9.75
CA TRP A 43 -7.70 2.43 8.55
C TRP A 43 -8.54 3.49 7.87
N LEU A 44 -9.87 3.29 7.77
CA LEU A 44 -10.78 4.27 7.17
C LEU A 44 -10.68 5.65 7.85
N PRO A 45 -10.86 5.79 9.18
CA PRO A 45 -10.75 7.09 9.84
C PRO A 45 -9.32 7.66 9.82
N TYR A 46 -8.29 6.81 9.74
CA TYR A 46 -6.91 7.27 9.60
C TYR A 46 -6.64 7.86 8.22
N LEU A 47 -7.12 7.21 7.16
CA LEU A 47 -6.91 7.62 5.77
C LEU A 47 -7.82 8.76 5.31
N ALA A 48 -9.03 8.89 5.87
CA ALA A 48 -9.98 9.95 5.51
C ALA A 48 -9.45 11.38 5.73
N ARG A 49 -8.36 11.54 6.49
CA ARG A 49 -7.71 12.83 6.76
C ARG A 49 -6.62 13.19 5.74
N LEU A 50 -6.23 12.24 4.90
CA LEU A 50 -5.16 12.42 3.92
C LEU A 50 -5.76 12.71 2.54
N ASN A 51 -5.19 13.68 1.84
CA ASN A 51 -5.49 13.86 0.43
C ASN A 51 -4.95 12.64 -0.36
N ARG A 52 -5.64 12.21 -1.41
CA ARG A 52 -5.19 11.10 -2.27
C ARG A 52 -3.78 11.35 -2.83
N ASP A 53 -3.45 12.57 -3.22
CA ASP A 53 -2.13 12.90 -3.74
C ASP A 53 -1.05 12.77 -2.67
N GLU A 54 -1.34 13.18 -1.43
CA GLU A 54 -0.46 13.00 -0.26
C GLU A 54 -0.31 11.52 0.11
N LEU A 55 -1.38 10.74 0.01
CA LEU A 55 -1.37 9.30 0.24
C LEU A 55 -0.50 8.59 -0.80
N LEU A 56 -0.68 8.91 -2.08
CA LEU A 56 0.11 8.35 -3.18
C LEU A 56 1.59 8.70 -3.02
N ALA A 57 1.91 9.96 -2.70
CA ALA A 57 3.28 10.37 -2.38
C ALA A 57 3.86 9.59 -1.18
N SER A 58 3.04 9.34 -0.15
CA SER A 58 3.47 8.62 1.05
C SER A 58 3.79 7.14 0.80
N ILE A 59 3.26 6.53 -0.26
CA ILE A 59 3.53 5.13 -0.64
C ILE A 59 4.50 4.99 -1.82
N GLU A 60 5.04 6.09 -2.36
CA GLU A 60 6.02 6.00 -3.42
C GLU A 60 7.29 5.27 -2.95
N GLU A 61 8.01 4.68 -3.91
CA GLU A 61 9.31 4.07 -3.65
C GLU A 61 10.24 5.07 -2.93
N ALA A 62 10.94 4.56 -1.92
CA ALA A 62 11.86 5.36 -1.14
C ALA A 62 12.94 5.94 -2.05
N ASN A 63 13.21 7.24 -1.91
CA ASN A 63 14.11 7.94 -2.84
C ASN A 63 15.51 7.32 -2.80
N THR A 64 15.86 6.61 -3.86
CA THR A 64 17.20 6.04 -4.09
C THR A 64 17.77 6.48 -5.44
N ASN A 65 17.04 7.32 -6.19
CA ASN A 65 17.38 7.67 -7.56
C ASN A 65 18.21 8.96 -7.59
N PRO A 66 19.49 8.91 -8.00
CA PRO A 66 20.35 10.09 -8.06
C PRO A 66 19.91 11.12 -9.11
N ASP A 67 19.05 10.75 -10.06
CA ASP A 67 18.54 11.65 -11.12
C ASP A 67 17.25 12.39 -10.74
N ARG A 68 16.69 12.14 -9.54
CA ARG A 68 15.49 12.84 -9.06
C ARG A 68 15.85 14.21 -8.47
N ARG A 69 14.89 15.14 -8.48
CA ARG A 69 15.14 16.57 -8.22
C ARG A 69 15.76 16.77 -6.81
N PRO A 70 16.79 17.63 -6.63
CA PRO A 70 17.50 17.81 -5.34
C PRO A 70 16.62 18.23 -4.16
N GLU A 71 15.46 18.80 -4.45
CA GLU A 71 14.45 19.26 -3.50
C GLU A 71 13.63 18.14 -2.83
N GLU A 72 13.79 16.88 -3.26
CA GLU A 72 13.14 15.72 -2.66
C GLU A 72 13.92 15.08 -1.50
N GLY A 73 15.19 15.48 -1.27
CA GLY A 73 16.02 15.00 -0.17
C GLY A 73 16.36 13.51 -0.23
N GLU A 74 17.51 13.11 0.33
CA GLU A 74 17.79 11.69 0.53
C GLU A 74 16.97 11.17 1.72
N GLU A 75 16.23 10.07 1.53
CA GLU A 75 15.50 9.39 2.60
C GLU A 75 16.23 8.08 3.01
N PRO A 76 17.39 8.15 3.70
CA PRO A 76 18.24 6.98 3.93
C PRO A 76 17.54 5.88 4.74
N VAL A 77 16.68 6.26 5.69
CA VAL A 77 15.91 5.31 6.51
C VAL A 77 14.84 4.60 5.67
N ALA A 78 14.10 5.35 4.86
CA ALA A 78 13.09 4.78 3.97
C ALA A 78 13.75 3.84 2.94
N ALA A 79 14.87 4.25 2.34
CA ALA A 79 15.60 3.43 1.37
C ALA A 79 16.13 2.13 2.00
N ALA A 80 16.66 2.20 3.22
CA ALA A 80 17.10 1.03 3.96
C ALA A 80 15.93 0.06 4.25
N ILE A 81 14.77 0.58 4.68
CA ILE A 81 13.57 -0.24 4.95
C ILE A 81 13.04 -0.87 3.67
N TRP A 82 12.97 -0.12 2.57
CA TRP A 82 12.53 -0.60 1.27
C TRP A 82 13.37 -1.79 0.79
N LYS A 83 14.70 -1.65 0.85
CA LYS A 83 15.64 -2.72 0.51
C LYS A 83 15.52 -3.91 1.47
N ALA A 84 15.48 -3.66 2.78
CA ALA A 84 15.39 -4.73 3.78
C ALA A 84 14.13 -5.59 3.60
N MET A 85 12.99 -4.97 3.27
CA MET A 85 11.74 -5.71 3.03
C MET A 85 11.83 -6.62 1.79
N GLU A 86 12.57 -6.20 0.75
CA GLU A 86 12.86 -7.08 -0.40
C GLU A 86 13.70 -8.30 0.02
N GLU A 87 14.73 -8.08 0.83
CA GLU A 87 15.59 -9.14 1.33
C GLU A 87 14.81 -10.12 2.21
N VAL A 88 13.93 -9.63 3.09
CA VAL A 88 13.03 -10.46 3.89
C VAL A 88 12.13 -11.31 3.01
N ALA A 89 11.51 -10.73 1.99
CA ALA A 89 10.65 -11.47 1.07
C ALA A 89 11.42 -12.58 0.35
N ARG A 90 12.63 -12.28 -0.14
CA ARG A 90 13.50 -13.24 -0.82
C ARG A 90 13.96 -14.37 0.10
N ILE A 91 14.43 -14.04 1.30
CA ILE A 91 14.87 -15.05 2.29
C ILE A 91 13.70 -15.92 2.71
N GLY A 92 12.53 -15.33 2.99
CA GLY A 92 11.31 -16.06 3.33
C GLY A 92 10.90 -17.03 2.21
N GLN A 93 10.95 -16.59 0.96
CA GLN A 93 10.64 -17.43 -0.19
C GLN A 93 11.63 -18.60 -0.33
N GLN A 94 12.93 -18.33 -0.19
CA GLN A 94 13.96 -19.36 -0.23
C GLN A 94 13.77 -20.39 0.88
N ALA A 95 13.54 -19.93 2.12
CA ALA A 95 13.29 -20.81 3.27
C ALA A 95 12.04 -21.67 3.08
N ALA A 96 10.96 -21.09 2.56
CA ALA A 96 9.72 -21.82 2.27
C ALA A 96 9.90 -22.86 1.15
N THR A 97 10.73 -22.57 0.14
CA THR A 97 10.93 -23.46 -1.02
C THR A 97 11.84 -24.65 -0.69
N GLN A 98 12.85 -24.43 0.17
CA GLN A 98 13.78 -25.48 0.62
C GLN A 98 13.07 -26.67 1.27
N ARG A 99 13.77 -27.82 1.31
CA ARG A 99 13.26 -29.07 1.92
C ARG A 99 12.81 -28.88 3.37
N VAL A 100 13.49 -28.04 4.14
CA VAL A 100 13.13 -27.73 5.54
C VAL A 100 11.79 -26.98 5.63
N GLY A 101 11.45 -26.16 4.63
CA GLY A 101 10.20 -25.40 4.57
C GLY A 101 8.96 -26.25 4.25
N ILE A 102 9.10 -27.57 4.01
CA ILE A 102 7.94 -28.43 3.76
C ILE A 102 6.96 -28.45 4.94
N PHE A 103 7.46 -28.46 6.18
CA PHE A 103 6.60 -28.48 7.37
C PHE A 103 5.80 -27.18 7.53
N ILE A 104 6.42 -26.04 7.22
CA ILE A 104 5.73 -24.73 7.22
C ILE A 104 4.61 -24.73 6.18
N ARG A 105 4.88 -25.24 4.97
CA ARG A 105 3.87 -25.33 3.90
C ARG A 105 2.75 -26.33 4.19
N MET A 106 3.02 -27.36 4.99
CA MET A 106 2.00 -28.29 5.50
C MET A 106 1.11 -27.60 6.54
N GLU A 107 1.69 -26.87 7.48
CA GLU A 107 0.94 -26.12 8.49
C GLU A 107 0.11 -24.97 7.89
N LEU A 108 0.63 -24.25 6.88
CA LEU A 108 -0.10 -23.18 6.19
C LEU A 108 -1.39 -23.67 5.51
N MET A 109 -1.44 -24.93 5.07
CA MET A 109 -2.63 -25.53 4.48
C MET A 109 -3.62 -26.04 5.54
N ARG A 110 -3.24 -26.06 6.81
CA ARG A 110 -4.09 -26.58 7.87
C ARG A 110 -5.10 -25.51 8.30
N THR A 111 -6.36 -25.67 7.89
CA THR A 111 -7.45 -24.77 8.31
C THR A 111 -8.03 -25.15 9.67
N GLU A 112 -7.83 -26.39 10.12
CA GLU A 112 -8.33 -26.91 11.40
C GLU A 112 -7.27 -27.80 12.06
N LYS A 113 -7.14 -27.71 13.40
CA LYS A 113 -6.10 -28.42 14.18
C LYS A 113 -6.05 -29.93 13.94
N HIS A 114 -7.18 -30.56 13.60
CA HIS A 114 -7.32 -32.00 13.42
C HIS A 114 -7.32 -32.46 11.95
N GLN A 115 -7.19 -31.54 11.00
CA GLN A 115 -7.15 -31.89 9.58
C GLN A 115 -5.73 -32.33 9.20
N ASN A 116 -5.57 -33.59 8.79
CA ASN A 116 -4.34 -34.09 8.17
C ASN A 116 -4.42 -33.91 6.64
N ARG A 117 -3.71 -32.92 6.10
CA ARG A 117 -3.47 -32.80 4.65
C ARG A 117 -2.10 -33.36 4.31
N TYR A 118 -2.01 -34.14 3.23
CA TYR A 118 -0.77 -34.79 2.78
C TYR A 118 -0.04 -34.04 1.66
N HIS A 119 -0.57 -32.88 1.26
CA HIS A 119 -0.03 -32.08 0.17
C HIS A 119 0.34 -30.70 0.72
N PRO A 120 1.63 -30.30 0.67
CA PRO A 120 2.04 -28.99 1.13
C PRO A 120 1.50 -27.89 0.21
N LEU A 121 1.35 -26.68 0.73
CA LEU A 121 1.16 -25.49 -0.11
C LEU A 121 2.26 -25.48 -1.19
N GLN A 122 1.90 -25.26 -2.46
CA GLN A 122 2.93 -25.15 -3.48
C GLN A 122 3.74 -23.86 -3.26
N PRO A 123 5.08 -23.94 -3.25
CA PRO A 123 5.90 -22.74 -3.15
C PRO A 123 5.67 -21.87 -4.38
N TYR A 124 5.65 -20.55 -4.21
CA TYR A 124 5.70 -19.63 -5.34
C TYR A 124 6.97 -19.91 -6.17
N MET A 125 6.81 -20.28 -7.44
CA MET A 125 7.92 -20.76 -8.27
C MET A 125 8.72 -19.65 -8.95
N GLU A 126 8.19 -18.43 -8.99
CA GLU A 126 8.75 -17.31 -9.75
C GLU A 126 9.61 -16.43 -8.82
N GLU A 127 10.94 -16.54 -8.91
CA GLU A 127 11.89 -15.73 -8.13
C GLU A 127 11.70 -14.23 -8.40
N ASN A 128 11.41 -13.86 -9.65
CA ASN A 128 11.17 -12.48 -10.06
C ASN A 128 9.85 -11.92 -9.50
N ALA A 129 8.86 -12.77 -9.21
CA ALA A 129 7.59 -12.34 -8.64
C ALA A 129 7.67 -11.97 -7.15
N VAL A 130 8.76 -12.34 -6.47
CA VAL A 130 8.96 -12.01 -5.04
C VAL A 130 9.09 -10.50 -4.85
N ALA A 131 9.83 -9.83 -5.75
CA ALA A 131 9.98 -8.38 -5.72
C ALA A 131 8.62 -7.69 -5.90
N ASP A 132 7.83 -8.10 -6.89
CA ASP A 132 6.49 -7.56 -7.15
C ASP A 132 5.53 -7.78 -5.98
N ARG A 133 5.56 -8.97 -5.38
CA ARG A 133 4.72 -9.29 -4.21
C ARG A 133 5.15 -8.55 -2.95
N SER A 134 6.43 -8.21 -2.83
CA SER A 134 6.93 -7.40 -1.71
C SER A 134 6.50 -5.94 -1.80
N ARG A 135 6.09 -5.46 -2.98
CA ARG A 135 5.74 -4.05 -3.23
C ARG A 135 4.68 -3.53 -2.28
N ALA A 136 3.56 -4.25 -2.10
CA ALA A 136 2.48 -3.80 -1.21
C ALA A 136 2.98 -3.63 0.24
N TRP A 137 3.82 -4.55 0.72
CA TRP A 137 4.41 -4.47 2.06
C TRP A 137 5.44 -3.34 2.17
N LYS A 138 6.27 -3.16 1.16
CA LYS A 138 7.20 -2.02 1.07
C LYS A 138 6.44 -0.70 1.17
N GLN A 139 5.37 -0.54 0.39
CA GLN A 139 4.51 0.65 0.39
C GLN A 139 3.87 0.93 1.76
N VAL A 140 3.34 -0.11 2.42
CA VAL A 140 2.77 0.01 3.77
C VAL A 140 3.82 0.45 4.79
N LEU A 141 5.04 -0.08 4.73
CA LEU A 141 6.11 0.29 5.65
C LEU A 141 6.57 1.74 5.43
N ILE A 142 6.77 2.15 4.18
CA ILE A 142 7.17 3.54 3.88
C ILE A 142 6.09 4.53 4.25
N PHE A 143 4.82 4.19 4.03
CA PHE A 143 3.70 4.99 4.49
C PHE A 143 3.80 5.33 5.98
N PHE A 144 4.05 4.33 6.83
CA PHE A 144 4.23 4.58 8.26
C PHE A 144 5.47 5.40 8.58
N VAL A 145 6.59 5.15 7.91
CA VAL A 145 7.82 5.92 8.11
C VAL A 145 7.57 7.42 7.83
N ARG A 146 6.98 7.73 6.68
CA ARG A 146 6.74 9.12 6.24
C ARG A 146 5.67 9.81 7.09
N THR A 147 4.53 9.16 7.35
CA THR A 147 3.44 9.76 8.13
C THR A 147 3.78 9.93 9.61
N GLN A 148 4.54 9.01 10.22
CA GLN A 148 4.97 9.14 11.62
C GLN A 148 5.98 10.27 11.79
N GLN A 149 6.91 10.46 10.85
CA GLN A 149 7.86 11.57 10.87
C GLN A 149 7.15 12.93 10.79
N GLN A 150 6.17 13.07 9.91
CA GLN A 150 5.36 14.30 9.79
C GLN A 150 4.58 14.60 11.08
N GLN A 151 3.98 13.59 11.71
CA GLN A 151 3.25 13.77 12.98
C GLN A 151 4.17 14.18 14.14
N GLN A 152 5.41 13.69 14.17
CA GLN A 152 6.39 14.07 15.19
C GLN A 152 6.89 15.51 15.00
N GLN A 153 7.08 15.95 13.76
CA GLN A 153 7.48 17.33 13.43
C GLN A 153 6.40 18.33 13.83
N GLN A 154 5.12 18.04 13.52
CA GLN A 154 3.98 18.89 13.88
C GLN A 154 3.70 18.98 15.39
N GLN A 155 4.26 18.08 16.21
CA GLN A 155 4.14 18.13 17.68
C GLN A 155 5.29 18.89 18.37
N GLN A 156 6.35 19.22 17.63
CA GLN A 156 7.52 19.94 18.15
C GLN A 156 7.52 21.43 17.79
N GLU A 157 6.61 21.86 16.91
CA GLU A 157 6.30 23.26 16.57
C GLU A 157 5.12 23.79 17.42
#